data_AF-A0AAI9U2Z6-F1
#
_entry.id   AF-A0AAI9U2Z6-F1
#
_cell.length_a   1.000
_cell.length_b   1.000
_cell.length_c   1.000
_cell.angle_alpha   90.00
_cell.angle_beta   90.00
_cell.angle_gamma   90.00
#
_symmetry.space_group_name_H-M   'P 1'
#
loop_
_entity.id
_entity.type
_entity.pdbx_description
1 polymer ?
#
loop_
_entity_poly.entity_id
_entity_poly.type
_entity_poly.pdbx_seq_one_letter_code
_entity_poly.pdbx_strand_id
1 'polypeptide(L)'
;MPGSSPLASPAGAATPLAASSPVCCNVVLALEIAGPRDVAVRSYCEWQCSQVESETLKREFWKAYGGALDHGLDLEQVHQDQEPDFFIEQGVKVGVARRFVRDIRKWVEAHA
;
A
#
# COMPACT_ATOMS: atom_id res chain seq x y z
N MET A 1 10.10 25.48 -62.47
CA MET A 1 9.14 24.44 -62.91
C MET A 1 9.95 23.20 -63.28
N PRO A 2 9.49 21.96 -63.04
CA PRO A 2 9.17 21.25 -61.79
C PRO A 2 10.18 20.10 -61.49
N GLY A 3 10.26 19.58 -60.26
CA GLY A 3 9.80 18.21 -59.91
C GLY A 3 11.00 17.35 -59.45
N SER A 4 10.97 16.38 -58.54
CA SER A 4 9.94 15.72 -57.73
C SER A 4 10.65 15.00 -56.56
N SER A 5 9.98 14.84 -55.41
CA SER A 5 10.35 14.06 -54.21
C SER A 5 10.26 12.51 -54.43
N PRO A 6 10.29 11.61 -53.41
CA PRO A 6 11.10 11.40 -52.18
C PRO A 6 11.58 9.91 -52.02
N LEU A 7 11.93 9.50 -50.77
CA LEU A 7 12.04 8.12 -50.20
C LEU A 7 13.36 7.36 -50.47
N ALA A 8 13.96 6.56 -49.57
CA ALA A 8 13.65 6.06 -48.23
C ALA A 8 14.97 5.54 -47.60
N SER A 9 15.07 5.54 -46.26
CA SER A 9 16.11 4.80 -45.52
C SER A 9 15.60 3.41 -45.15
N PRO A 10 16.45 2.37 -45.11
CA PRO A 10 16.15 1.15 -44.38
C PRO A 10 16.94 1.01 -43.07
N ALA A 11 16.22 0.45 -42.10
CA ALA A 11 16.68 -0.27 -40.90
C ALA A 11 17.80 -1.28 -41.22
N GLY A 12 18.62 -1.79 -40.30
CA GLY A 12 18.62 -1.84 -38.85
C GLY A 12 19.56 -3.00 -38.45
N ALA A 13 20.06 -3.04 -37.22
CA ALA A 13 20.59 -4.26 -36.63
C ALA A 13 20.46 -4.18 -35.10
N ALA A 14 19.72 -5.14 -34.56
CA ALA A 14 19.24 -5.19 -33.19
C ALA A 14 20.28 -5.74 -32.20
N THR A 15 20.32 -5.13 -31.03
CA THR A 15 21.00 -5.60 -29.81
C THR A 15 20.20 -6.76 -29.19
N PRO A 16 20.84 -7.80 -28.64
CA PRO A 16 20.11 -8.94 -28.08
C PRO A 16 19.39 -8.55 -26.78
N LEU A 17 18.10 -8.87 -26.72
CA LEU A 17 17.23 -8.72 -25.55
C LEU A 17 17.69 -9.70 -24.46
N ALA A 18 18.26 -9.16 -23.38
CA ALA A 18 18.55 -9.91 -22.17
C ALA A 18 17.23 -10.47 -21.61
N ALA A 19 17.21 -11.77 -21.37
CA ALA A 19 16.11 -12.49 -20.76
C ALA A 19 15.72 -11.81 -19.44
N SER A 20 14.52 -11.25 -19.40
CA SER A 20 13.94 -10.74 -18.16
C SER A 20 13.70 -11.92 -17.23
N SER A 21 14.44 -11.96 -16.12
CA SER A 21 14.11 -12.81 -14.99
C SER A 21 12.64 -12.62 -14.62
N PRO A 22 11.90 -13.69 -14.25
CA PRO A 22 10.56 -13.52 -13.75
C PRO A 22 10.66 -12.73 -12.45
N VAL A 23 10.18 -11.48 -12.49
CA VAL A 23 9.88 -10.74 -11.26
C VAL A 23 8.88 -11.64 -10.55
N CYS A 24 9.28 -12.22 -9.42
CA CYS A 24 8.34 -12.86 -8.51
C CYS A 24 7.37 -11.76 -8.09
N CYS A 25 6.27 -11.63 -8.82
CA CYS A 25 5.15 -10.82 -8.43
C CYS A 25 4.67 -11.42 -7.12
N ASN A 26 5.06 -10.79 -6.01
CA ASN A 26 4.39 -11.00 -4.74
C ASN A 26 2.95 -10.55 -5.01
N VAL A 27 2.09 -11.49 -5.38
CA VAL A 27 0.66 -11.25 -5.48
C VAL A 27 0.20 -11.04 -4.05
N VAL A 28 0.24 -9.78 -3.59
CA VAL A 28 -0.48 -9.36 -2.39
C VAL A 28 -1.94 -9.60 -2.74
N LEU A 29 -2.50 -10.70 -2.24
CA LEU A 29 -3.90 -11.04 -2.49
C LEU A 29 -4.76 -9.87 -2.00
N ALA A 30 -5.69 -9.43 -2.85
CA ALA A 30 -6.66 -8.41 -2.47
C ALA A 30 -7.40 -8.88 -1.21
N LEU A 31 -7.41 -8.05 -0.17
CA LEU A 31 -8.17 -8.31 1.04
C LEU A 31 -9.62 -7.94 0.75
N GLU A 32 -10.55 -8.88 0.85
CA GLU A 32 -11.98 -8.56 0.74
C GLU A 32 -12.47 -8.02 2.09
N ILE A 33 -12.48 -6.69 2.23
CA ILE A 33 -12.92 -6.04 3.46
C ILE A 33 -14.38 -5.62 3.31
N ALA A 34 -15.26 -6.23 4.12
CA ALA A 34 -16.68 -5.93 4.08
C ALA A 34 -17.02 -4.55 4.68
N GLY A 35 -18.04 -3.90 4.12
CA GLY A 35 -18.62 -2.66 4.65
C GLY A 35 -17.93 -1.38 4.15
N PRO A 36 -18.34 -0.20 4.68
CA PRO A 36 -17.74 1.07 4.31
C PRO A 36 -16.26 1.15 4.72
N ARG A 37 -15.43 1.71 3.84
CA ARG A 37 -13.97 1.74 3.99
C ARG A 37 -13.51 2.49 5.24
N ASP A 38 -14.06 3.68 5.47
CA ASP A 38 -13.77 4.51 6.64
C ASP A 38 -14.19 3.85 7.96
N VAL A 39 -15.33 3.15 7.95
CA VAL A 39 -15.80 2.35 9.09
C VAL A 39 -14.84 1.19 9.36
N ALA A 40 -14.36 0.51 8.32
CA ALA A 40 -13.37 -0.56 8.48
C ALA A 40 -12.06 -0.07 9.09
N VAL A 41 -11.53 1.10 8.66
CA VAL A 41 -10.32 1.69 9.28
C VAL A 41 -10.53 1.94 10.78
N ARG A 42 -11.73 2.42 11.17
CA ARG A 42 -12.07 2.62 12.59
C ARG A 42 -12.10 1.30 13.36
N SER A 43 -12.85 0.31 12.87
CA SER A 43 -12.97 -0.99 13.54
C SER A 43 -11.61 -1.69 13.68
N TYR A 44 -10.75 -1.57 12.68
CA TYR A 44 -9.38 -2.05 12.76
C TYR A 44 -8.56 -1.33 13.84
N CYS A 45 -8.67 0.00 13.94
CA CYS A 45 -7.98 0.78 14.97
C CYS A 45 -8.46 0.40 16.39
N GLU A 46 -9.76 0.18 16.57
CA GLU A 46 -10.33 -0.31 17.83
C GLU A 46 -9.80 -1.71 18.17
N TRP A 47 -9.72 -2.60 17.18
CA TRP A 47 -9.11 -3.91 17.35
C TRP A 47 -7.64 -3.81 17.75
N GLN A 48 -6.83 -2.96 17.10
CA GLN A 48 -5.43 -2.73 17.51
C GLN A 48 -5.32 -2.24 18.96
N CYS A 49 -6.20 -1.33 19.36
CA CYS A 49 -6.27 -0.85 20.75
C CYS A 49 -6.63 -1.96 21.74
N SER A 50 -7.41 -2.97 21.34
CA SER A 50 -7.74 -4.12 22.18
C SER A 50 -6.53 -5.03 22.46
N GLN A 51 -5.49 -4.99 21.62
CA GLN A 51 -4.29 -5.82 21.75
C GLN A 51 -3.26 -5.23 22.75
N VAL A 52 -3.51 -4.06 23.32
CA VAL A 52 -2.58 -3.35 24.20
C VAL A 52 -3.28 -2.74 25.41
N GLU A 53 -2.66 -2.83 26.59
CA GLU A 53 -3.16 -2.17 27.80
C GLU A 53 -2.68 -0.71 27.93
N SER A 54 -1.56 -0.37 27.28
CA SER A 54 -0.94 0.94 27.39
C SER A 54 -1.75 2.02 26.66
N GLU A 55 -2.29 2.98 27.42
CA GLU A 55 -2.97 4.17 26.86
C GLU A 55 -2.09 5.00 25.93
N THR A 56 -0.78 5.00 26.16
CA THR A 56 0.16 5.65 25.25
C THR A 56 0.20 4.93 23.90
N LEU A 57 0.21 3.60 23.87
CA LEU A 57 0.17 2.86 22.59
C LEU A 57 -1.19 3.00 21.89
N LYS A 58 -2.29 2.99 22.63
CA LYS A 58 -3.63 3.24 22.06
C LYS A 58 -3.71 4.60 21.36
N ARG A 59 -3.17 5.65 21.97
CA ARG A 59 -3.10 6.98 21.32
C ARG A 59 -2.29 6.98 20.03
N GLU A 60 -1.21 6.23 19.96
CA GLU A 60 -0.41 6.10 18.74
C GLU A 60 -1.17 5.36 17.63
N PHE A 61 -1.99 4.35 17.97
CA PHE A 61 -2.87 3.71 16.98
C PHE A 61 -3.94 4.68 16.45
N TRP A 62 -4.56 5.47 17.34
CA TRP A 62 -5.49 6.52 16.92
C TRP A 62 -4.83 7.59 16.04
N LYS A 63 -3.55 7.89 16.29
CA LYS A 63 -2.77 8.77 15.43
C LYS A 63 -2.55 8.17 14.04
N ALA A 64 -2.24 6.88 13.94
CA ALA A 64 -2.13 6.18 12.66
C ALA A 64 -3.48 6.13 11.91
N TYR A 65 -4.59 5.91 12.61
CA TYR A 65 -5.95 6.01 12.07
C TYR A 65 -6.23 7.40 11.50
N GLY A 66 -5.92 8.47 12.24
CA GLY A 66 -6.05 9.85 11.77
C GLY A 66 -5.23 10.08 10.49
N GLY A 67 -3.96 9.67 10.51
CA GLY A 67 -3.08 9.77 9.35
C GLY A 67 -3.60 9.04 8.11
N ALA A 68 -4.17 7.85 8.26
CA ALA A 68 -4.79 7.13 7.15
C ALA A 68 -5.98 7.91 6.56
N LEU A 69 -6.90 8.39 7.41
CA LEU A 69 -8.09 9.13 6.95
C LEU A 69 -7.76 10.50 6.37
N ASP A 70 -6.80 11.22 6.95
CA ASP A 70 -6.36 12.53 6.46
C ASP A 70 -5.79 12.44 5.02
N HIS A 71 -5.24 11.27 4.66
CA HIS A 71 -4.76 10.96 3.31
C HIS A 71 -5.78 10.19 2.45
N GLY A 72 -6.99 9.93 2.97
CA GLY A 72 -8.04 9.20 2.26
C GLY A 72 -7.72 7.73 1.99
N LEU A 73 -6.86 7.11 2.81
CA LEU A 73 -6.43 5.73 2.64
C LEU A 73 -7.37 4.76 3.34
N ASP A 74 -7.79 3.72 2.62
CA ASP A 74 -8.47 2.56 3.19
C ASP A 74 -7.47 1.43 3.57
N LEU A 75 -7.96 0.39 4.26
CA LEU A 75 -7.12 -0.70 4.74
C LEU A 75 -6.51 -1.55 3.60
N GLU A 76 -7.16 -1.64 2.44
CA GLU A 76 -6.61 -2.36 1.28
C GLU A 76 -5.41 -1.58 0.72
N GLN A 77 -5.53 -0.27 0.56
CA GLN A 77 -4.45 0.61 0.11
C GLN A 77 -3.30 0.66 1.12
N VAL A 78 -3.59 0.71 2.42
CA VAL A 78 -2.55 0.64 3.45
C VAL A 78 -1.82 -0.70 3.38
N HIS A 79 -2.53 -1.81 3.16
CA HIS A 79 -1.92 -3.13 3.06
C HIS A 79 -1.07 -3.31 1.79
N GLN A 80 -1.50 -2.75 0.67
CA GLN A 80 -0.87 -2.92 -0.64
C GLN A 80 0.30 -1.98 -0.86
N ASP A 81 0.14 -0.71 -0.49
CA ASP A 81 1.00 0.37 -0.97
C ASP A 81 1.84 1.03 0.11
N GLN A 82 1.46 0.90 1.39
CA GLN A 82 2.07 1.69 2.47
C GLN A 82 3.07 0.88 3.30
N GLU A 83 4.28 1.41 3.38
CA GLU A 83 5.31 0.95 4.32
C GLU A 83 5.12 1.63 5.69
N PRO A 84 5.63 1.04 6.79
CA PRO A 84 5.56 1.64 8.12
C PRO A 84 6.12 3.07 8.18
N ASP A 85 7.10 3.39 7.34
CA ASP A 85 7.76 4.70 7.31
C ASP A 85 6.78 5.85 7.02
N PHE A 86 5.74 5.61 6.21
CA PHE A 86 4.68 6.59 5.94
C PHE A 86 4.01 7.12 7.22
N PHE A 87 3.73 6.23 8.18
CA PHE A 87 3.12 6.61 9.46
C PHE A 87 4.16 7.18 10.44
N ILE A 88 5.41 6.75 10.34
CA ILE A 88 6.51 7.29 11.16
C ILE A 88 6.77 8.75 10.81
N GLU A 89 6.74 9.11 9.53
CA GLU A 89 6.87 10.49 9.07
C GLU A 89 5.73 11.39 9.57
N GLN A 90 4.54 10.82 9.80
CA GLN A 90 3.41 11.48 10.46
C GLN A 90 3.55 11.51 11.99
N GLY A 91 4.64 10.96 12.52
CA GLY A 91 5.01 10.96 13.93
C GLY A 91 4.37 9.85 14.75
N VAL A 92 3.92 8.76 14.13
CA VAL A 92 3.54 7.53 14.84
C VAL A 92 4.81 6.81 15.29
N LYS A 93 4.81 6.26 16.51
CA LYS A 93 5.95 5.46 16.99
C LYS A 93 6.25 4.26 16.08
N VAL A 94 7.52 4.02 15.78
CA VAL A 94 8.01 2.95 14.89
C VAL A 94 7.39 1.58 15.13
N GLY A 95 7.24 1.15 16.39
CA GLY A 95 6.65 -0.15 16.71
C GLY A 95 5.16 -0.23 16.36
N VAL A 96 4.43 0.87 16.54
CA VAL A 96 3.01 0.99 16.25
C VAL A 96 2.79 1.06 14.74
N ALA A 97 3.56 1.88 14.03
CA ALA A 97 3.51 1.96 12.57
C ALA A 97 3.72 0.59 11.89
N ARG A 98 4.73 -0.17 12.34
CA ARG A 98 4.98 -1.54 11.85
C ARG A 98 3.80 -2.48 12.07
N ARG A 99 3.17 -2.40 13.24
CA ARG A 99 1.99 -3.22 13.57
C ARG A 99 0.77 -2.79 12.78
N PHE A 100 0.59 -1.50 12.59
CA PHE A 100 -0.55 -0.93 11.88
C PHE A 100 -0.60 -1.38 10.42
N VAL A 101 0.53 -1.50 9.73
CA VAL A 101 0.59 -2.03 8.36
C VAL A 101 0.44 -3.56 8.35
N ARG A 102 1.25 -4.26 9.16
CA ARG A 102 1.37 -5.73 9.05
C ARG A 102 0.14 -6.49 9.50
N ASP A 103 -0.54 -6.00 10.54
CA ASP A 103 -1.59 -6.77 11.20
C ASP A 103 -2.96 -6.62 10.51
N ILE A 104 -3.08 -5.84 9.42
CA ILE A 104 -4.32 -5.69 8.63
C ILE A 104 -4.81 -7.06 8.14
N ARG A 105 -3.93 -7.84 7.50
CA ARG A 105 -4.27 -9.18 7.02
C ARG A 105 -4.77 -10.08 8.14
N LYS A 106 -4.11 -10.03 9.30
CA LYS A 106 -4.51 -10.81 10.48
C LYS A 106 -5.90 -10.39 10.97
N TRP A 107 -6.21 -9.10 10.95
CA TRP A 107 -7.52 -8.60 11.34
C TRP A 107 -8.61 -9.07 10.37
N VAL A 108 -8.35 -8.97 9.05
CA VAL A 108 -9.29 -9.45 8.01
C VAL A 108 -9.54 -10.95 8.16
N GLU A 109 -8.50 -11.77 8.31
CA GLU A 109 -8.65 -13.23 8.50
C GLU A 109 -9.45 -13.61 9.76
N ALA A 110 -9.50 -12.72 10.77
CA ALA A 110 -10.29 -12.94 11.98
C ALA A 110 -11.73 -12.40 11.90
N HIS A 111 -12.07 -11.61 10.87
CA HIS A 111 -13.36 -10.91 10.70
C HIS A 111 -14.00 -11.13 9.32
N ALA A 112 -13.43 -12.01 8.49
CA ALA A 112 -13.98 -12.47 7.22
C ALA A 112 -15.10 -13.49 7.40
#